data_AF-A0A4R2N085-F1
#
_entry.id   AF-A0A4R2N085-F1
#
_cell.length_a   1.000
_cell.length_b   1.000
_cell.length_c   1.000
_cell.angle_alpha   90.00
_cell.angle_beta   90.00
_cell.angle_gamma   90.00
#
_symmetry.space_group_name_H-M   'P 1'
#
loop_
_entity.id
_entity.type
_entity.pdbx_description
1 polymer ?
#
loop_
_entity_poly.entity_id
_entity_poly.type
_entity_poly.pdbx_seq_one_letter_code
_entity_poly.pdbx_strand_id
1 'polypeptide(L)'
;MKFVKQLSIIASLLALSACSQQMVMNDKASNMGTESAQGNGMDTKVISKKVVYACGAKANKPVMVTYHFEGEKAVSAEVIYRGKAVSKNSFNRVEDKDSARFISPERLVWIADEHLNLANFDKVDGNMLYQEGKDTDNIIIKYCGLNKKATAKLNK
;
A
#
# COMPACT_ATOMS: atom_id res chain seq x y z
N MET A 1 28.81 -17.91 39.53
CA MET A 1 27.34 -18.02 39.58
C MET A 1 26.87 -18.61 38.25
N LYS A 2 26.20 -19.77 38.28
CA LYS A 2 25.74 -20.52 37.10
C LYS A 2 24.29 -20.12 36.81
N PHE A 3 24.03 -19.49 35.67
CA PHE A 3 22.67 -19.20 35.20
C PHE A 3 22.25 -20.24 34.15
N VAL A 4 21.26 -21.05 34.51
CA VAL A 4 20.71 -22.12 33.69
C VAL A 4 19.54 -21.58 32.86
N LYS A 5 19.57 -21.92 31.58
CA LYS A 5 18.55 -21.72 30.54
C LYS A 5 17.15 -22.13 31.02
N GLN A 6 16.13 -21.37 30.61
CA GLN A 6 14.79 -21.91 30.32
C GLN A 6 14.22 -21.22 29.07
N LEU A 7 13.91 -22.02 28.07
CA LEU A 7 13.16 -21.66 26.86
C LEU A 7 11.72 -22.13 27.05
N SER A 8 10.75 -21.22 26.94
CA SER A 8 9.33 -21.59 26.82
C SER A 8 8.87 -21.39 25.38
N ILE A 9 8.57 -22.51 24.72
CA ILE A 9 7.90 -22.59 23.42
C ILE A 9 6.42 -22.78 23.72
N ILE A 10 5.55 -21.90 23.21
CA ILE A 10 4.10 -22.11 23.19
C ILE A 10 3.67 -22.06 21.73
N ALA A 11 3.33 -23.23 21.20
CA ALA A 11 2.69 -23.41 19.91
C ALA A 11 1.18 -23.37 20.11
N SER A 12 0.51 -22.44 19.43
CA SER A 12 -0.95 -22.32 19.41
C SER A 12 -1.47 -22.85 18.07
N LEU A 13 -2.26 -23.92 18.14
CA LEU A 13 -2.93 -24.56 17.01
C LEU A 13 -4.00 -23.64 16.41
N LEU A 14 -4.01 -23.55 15.08
CA LEU A 14 -5.11 -23.01 14.28
C LEU A 14 -6.18 -24.10 14.14
N ALA A 15 -7.42 -23.79 14.48
CA ALA A 15 -8.59 -24.56 14.03
C ALA A 15 -9.35 -23.70 13.01
N LEU A 16 -9.31 -24.09 11.73
CA LEU A 16 -10.25 -23.60 10.72
C LEU A 16 -11.50 -24.47 10.79
N SER A 17 -12.59 -23.95 11.35
CA SER A 17 -13.91 -24.57 11.23
C SER A 17 -14.52 -24.16 9.89
N ALA A 18 -14.49 -25.07 8.93
CA ALA A 18 -15.31 -25.04 7.73
C ALA A 18 -16.67 -25.71 8.02
N CYS A 19 -17.78 -25.00 7.77
CA CYS A 19 -19.12 -25.56 7.58
C CYS A 19 -19.82 -24.66 6.54
N SER A 20 -19.97 -25.13 5.29
CA SER A 20 -21.09 -25.94 4.80
C SER A 20 -22.34 -25.09 4.53
N GLN A 21 -22.58 -24.82 3.24
CA GLN A 21 -23.85 -24.30 2.72
C GLN A 21 -24.96 -25.33 2.88
N GLN A 22 -26.15 -24.88 3.29
CA GLN A 22 -27.39 -25.61 3.04
C GLN A 22 -28.50 -24.62 2.71
N MET A 23 -28.99 -24.72 1.48
CA MET A 23 -30.15 -24.02 0.95
C MET A 23 -31.42 -24.52 1.63
N VAL A 24 -32.34 -23.61 1.94
CA VAL A 24 -33.77 -23.89 2.06
C VAL A 24 -34.50 -22.89 1.18
N MET A 25 -35.20 -23.46 0.19
CA MET A 25 -36.12 -22.77 -0.72
C MET A 25 -37.35 -22.27 0.04
N ASN A 26 -37.91 -21.12 -0.34
CA ASN A 26 -39.36 -21.07 -0.59
C ASN A 26 -39.80 -19.88 -1.47
N ASP A 27 -40.53 -20.25 -2.53
CA ASP A 27 -41.72 -19.66 -3.17
C ASP A 27 -41.83 -18.16 -3.56
N LYS A 28 -41.68 -17.97 -4.88
CA LYS A 28 -42.69 -17.56 -5.88
C LYS A 28 -43.28 -16.14 -5.90
N ALA A 29 -43.28 -15.63 -7.14
CA ALA A 29 -43.95 -14.47 -7.74
C ALA A 29 -43.21 -13.13 -7.54
N SER A 30 -42.91 -12.32 -8.55
CA SER A 30 -43.46 -12.20 -9.90
C SER A 30 -42.58 -11.24 -10.73
N ASN A 31 -42.70 -11.35 -12.05
CA ASN A 31 -42.61 -10.26 -13.04
C ASN A 31 -41.30 -10.02 -13.81
N MET A 32 -41.47 -10.14 -15.15
CA MET A 32 -40.84 -9.46 -16.28
C MET A 32 -39.31 -9.48 -16.46
N GLY A 33 -38.90 -9.47 -17.74
CA GLY A 33 -37.51 -9.49 -18.22
C GLY A 33 -36.60 -8.54 -17.46
N THR A 34 -35.29 -8.75 -17.47
CA THR A 34 -34.43 -8.28 -18.57
C THR A 34 -33.04 -8.91 -18.38
N GLU A 35 -32.40 -9.25 -19.51
CA GLU A 35 -30.95 -9.34 -19.72
C GLU A 35 -30.08 -10.03 -18.65
N SER A 36 -29.65 -11.23 -19.04
CA SER A 36 -28.33 -11.77 -18.73
C SER A 36 -27.22 -10.77 -19.12
N ALA A 37 -26.86 -9.87 -18.22
CA ALA A 37 -25.57 -9.21 -18.24
C ALA A 37 -24.57 -10.14 -17.54
N GLN A 38 -23.86 -10.93 -18.36
CA GLN A 38 -22.57 -11.49 -17.99
C GLN A 38 -21.66 -10.34 -17.54
N GLY A 39 -21.56 -10.17 -16.23
CA GLY A 39 -20.50 -9.37 -15.62
C GLY A 39 -19.18 -10.06 -15.90
N ASN A 40 -18.49 -9.58 -16.93
CA ASN A 40 -17.11 -9.92 -17.21
C ASN A 40 -16.26 -9.31 -16.08
N GLY A 41 -16.22 -10.00 -14.94
CA GLY A 41 -15.35 -9.68 -13.82
C GLY A 41 -13.91 -9.96 -14.23
N MET A 42 -13.30 -9.00 -14.92
CA MET A 42 -11.86 -8.98 -15.10
C MET A 42 -11.27 -8.70 -13.72
N ASP A 43 -10.85 -9.75 -13.02
CA ASP A 43 -10.03 -9.62 -11.81
C ASP A 43 -8.79 -8.82 -12.19
N THR A 44 -8.79 -7.52 -11.89
CA THR A 44 -7.67 -6.64 -12.17
C THR A 44 -6.51 -7.09 -11.30
N LYS A 45 -5.51 -7.75 -11.91
CA LYS A 45 -4.32 -8.22 -11.22
C LYS A 45 -3.57 -7.04 -10.59
N VAL A 46 -3.48 -7.05 -9.27
CA VAL A 46 -2.67 -6.08 -8.51
C VAL A 46 -1.22 -6.56 -8.41
N ILE A 47 -0.27 -5.70 -8.77
CA ILE A 47 1.17 -5.97 -8.66
C ILE A 47 1.77 -5.01 -7.63
N SER A 48 2.48 -5.54 -6.64
CA SER A 48 3.16 -4.73 -5.63
C SER A 48 4.65 -4.57 -5.93
N LYS A 49 5.17 -3.36 -5.78
CA LYS A 49 6.61 -3.06 -5.84
C LYS A 49 7.05 -2.20 -4.66
N LYS A 50 8.22 -2.48 -4.12
CA LYS A 50 8.79 -1.76 -2.97
C LYS A 50 9.87 -0.79 -3.41
N VAL A 51 9.73 0.49 -3.12
CA VAL A 51 10.74 1.51 -3.41
C VAL A 51 11.32 2.03 -2.11
N VAL A 52 12.64 2.17 -2.06
CA VAL A 52 13.32 2.85 -0.97
C VAL A 52 13.78 4.22 -1.46
N TYR A 53 13.38 5.25 -0.74
CA TYR A 53 13.84 6.62 -0.94
C TYR A 53 14.82 7.00 0.17
N ALA A 54 15.89 7.68 -0.20
CA ALA A 54 16.84 8.30 0.70
C ALA A 54 16.45 9.77 0.88
N CYS A 55 15.82 10.09 2.00
CA CYS A 55 15.24 11.40 2.24
C CYS A 55 16.07 12.31 3.17
N GLY A 56 15.67 13.58 3.21
CA GLY A 56 16.27 14.64 4.01
C GLY A 56 17.46 15.27 3.30
N ALA A 57 17.89 16.45 3.78
CA ALA A 57 18.98 17.22 3.16
C ALA A 57 20.31 16.46 3.05
N LYS A 58 20.51 15.41 3.86
CA LYS A 58 21.70 14.55 3.85
C LYS A 58 21.46 13.16 3.23
N ALA A 59 20.28 12.92 2.64
CA ALA A 59 19.87 11.66 2.04
C ALA A 59 20.09 10.42 2.95
N ASN A 60 19.94 10.58 4.27
CA ASN A 60 20.24 9.54 5.26
C ASN A 60 19.01 9.09 6.05
N LYS A 61 17.81 9.54 5.67
CA LYS A 61 16.55 9.18 6.31
C LYS A 61 15.74 8.29 5.36
N PRO A 62 15.83 6.95 5.48
CA PRO A 62 15.14 6.07 4.55
C PRO A 62 13.62 6.13 4.76
N VAL A 63 12.89 6.24 3.65
CA VAL A 63 11.45 6.01 3.57
C VAL A 63 11.25 4.84 2.61
N MET A 64 10.52 3.81 3.03
CA MET A 64 10.16 2.70 2.18
C MET A 64 8.68 2.82 1.80
N VAL A 65 8.38 2.71 0.52
CA VAL A 65 7.03 2.80 -0.01
C VAL A 65 6.72 1.53 -0.79
N THR A 66 5.66 0.82 -0.42
CA THR A 66 5.10 -0.24 -1.26
C THR A 66 4.03 0.39 -2.14
N TYR A 67 4.19 0.38 -3.45
CA TYR A 67 3.14 0.79 -4.39
C TYR A 67 2.38 -0.44 -4.89
N HIS A 68 1.06 -0.30 -5.01
CA HIS A 68 0.19 -1.31 -5.61
C HIS A 68 -0.28 -0.78 -6.96
N PHE A 69 -0.01 -1.56 -8.01
CA PHE A 69 -0.30 -1.21 -9.39
C PHE A 69 -1.45 -2.04 -9.94
N GLU A 70 -2.37 -1.36 -10.62
CA GLU A 70 -3.37 -1.95 -11.50
C GLU A 70 -3.01 -1.56 -12.93
N GLY A 71 -2.57 -2.54 -13.73
CA GLY A 71 -1.86 -2.26 -14.97
C GLY A 71 -0.60 -1.42 -14.71
N GLU A 72 -0.46 -0.30 -15.42
CA GLU A 72 0.67 0.63 -15.23
C GLU A 72 0.42 1.67 -14.14
N LYS A 73 -0.81 1.82 -13.64
CA LYS A 73 -1.16 2.90 -12.70
C LYS A 73 -0.95 2.45 -11.26
N ALA A 74 -0.16 3.20 -10.49
CA ALA A 74 -0.11 3.05 -9.04
C ALA A 74 -1.43 3.57 -8.42
N VAL A 75 -2.22 2.69 -7.82
CA VAL A 75 -3.54 3.00 -7.25
C VAL A 75 -3.52 3.20 -5.74
N SER A 76 -2.56 2.60 -5.04
CA SER A 76 -2.37 2.81 -3.61
C SER A 76 -0.91 2.64 -3.19
N ALA A 77 -0.61 3.08 -1.97
CA ALA A 77 0.70 3.00 -1.38
C ALA A 77 0.66 2.69 0.13
N GLU A 78 1.67 2.01 0.63
CA GLU A 78 1.97 1.85 2.05
C GLU A 78 3.30 2.52 2.35
N VAL A 79 3.36 3.39 3.37
CA VAL A 79 4.57 4.16 3.69
C VAL A 79 5.12 3.74 5.04
N ILE A 80 6.40 3.37 5.05
CA ILE A 80 7.18 3.06 6.25
C ILE A 80 8.28 4.11 6.42
N TYR A 81 8.30 4.76 7.57
CA TYR A 81 9.32 5.72 7.95
C TYR A 81 9.80 5.43 9.37
N ARG A 82 11.12 5.50 9.59
CA ARG A 82 11.77 5.14 10.87
C ARG A 82 11.41 3.72 11.35
N GLY A 83 11.27 2.78 10.41
CA GLY A 83 10.96 1.38 10.70
C GLY A 83 9.52 1.11 11.16
N LYS A 84 8.61 2.09 11.03
CA LYS A 84 7.20 1.93 11.38
C LYS A 84 6.31 2.36 10.21
N ALA A 85 5.19 1.68 10.04
CA ALA A 85 4.12 2.16 9.17
C ALA A 85 3.66 3.54 9.65
N VAL A 86 3.48 4.48 8.71
CA VAL A 86 3.12 5.87 9.03
C VAL A 86 1.61 6.02 9.20
N SER A 87 0.81 5.22 8.51
CA SER A 87 -0.63 5.10 8.69
C SER A 87 -1.02 3.65 9.04
N LYS A 88 -2.19 3.47 9.66
CA LYS A 88 -2.83 2.16 9.84
C LYS A 88 -3.48 1.64 8.56
N ASN A 89 -3.79 2.55 7.64
CA ASN A 89 -4.48 2.30 6.39
C ASN A 89 -3.54 2.58 5.20
N SER A 90 -3.91 2.08 4.03
CA SER A 90 -3.22 2.44 2.79
C SER A 90 -3.48 3.90 2.42
N PHE A 91 -2.54 4.48 1.68
CA PHE A 91 -2.71 5.75 1.00
C PHE A 91 -3.31 5.45 -0.38
N ASN A 92 -4.39 6.12 -0.76
CA ASN A 92 -5.02 5.95 -2.06
C ASN A 92 -4.54 7.03 -3.03
N ARG A 93 -4.30 6.65 -4.28
CA ARG A 93 -3.95 7.60 -5.34
C ARG A 93 -5.11 8.58 -5.53
N VAL A 94 -4.79 9.86 -5.57
CA VAL A 94 -5.72 10.93 -5.97
C VAL A 94 -5.20 11.59 -7.24
N GLU A 95 -6.11 12.21 -7.98
CA GLU A 95 -5.72 12.97 -9.16
C GLU A 95 -4.93 14.21 -8.75
N ASP A 96 -3.79 14.37 -9.39
CA ASP A 96 -2.90 15.52 -9.25
C ASP A 96 -2.13 15.63 -10.58
N LYS A 97 -2.06 16.84 -11.13
CA LYS A 97 -1.53 17.05 -12.47
C LYS A 97 -0.01 16.90 -12.53
N ASP A 98 0.66 17.28 -11.45
CA ASP A 98 2.12 17.49 -11.43
C ASP A 98 2.82 16.44 -10.54
N SER A 99 2.09 15.45 -10.02
CA SER A 99 2.65 14.42 -9.15
C SER A 99 1.84 13.13 -9.06
N ALA A 100 2.50 12.09 -8.57
CA ALA A 100 1.82 10.93 -8.01
C ALA A 100 1.51 11.15 -6.54
N ARG A 101 0.31 11.72 -6.29
CA ARG A 101 -0.20 12.04 -4.96
C ARG A 101 -1.01 10.89 -4.37
N PHE A 102 -0.65 10.46 -3.17
CA PHE A 102 -1.39 9.45 -2.41
C PHE A 102 -1.77 10.00 -1.04
N ILE A 103 -3.00 9.78 -0.61
CA ILE A 103 -3.53 10.27 0.67
C ILE A 103 -4.17 9.15 1.48
N SER A 104 -3.89 9.11 2.77
CA SER A 104 -4.52 8.19 3.73
C SER A 104 -5.77 8.83 4.37
N PRO A 105 -6.67 8.03 4.97
CA PRO A 105 -7.82 8.55 5.73
C PRO A 105 -7.43 9.51 6.86
N GLU A 106 -6.24 9.35 7.44
CA GLU A 106 -5.70 10.22 8.48
C GLU A 106 -5.14 11.55 7.92
N ARG A 107 -5.28 11.81 6.62
CA ARG A 107 -4.75 12.99 5.90
C ARG A 107 -3.22 13.07 5.85
N LEU A 108 -2.52 11.94 6.03
CA LEU A 108 -1.12 11.83 5.62
C LEU A 108 -1.05 11.75 4.09
N VAL A 109 -0.08 12.43 3.52
CA VAL A 109 0.12 12.54 2.07
C VAL A 109 1.54 12.15 1.70
N TRP A 110 1.65 11.23 0.74
CA TRP A 110 2.89 10.89 0.08
C TRP A 110 2.88 11.41 -1.35
N ILE A 111 3.95 12.11 -1.74
CA ILE A 111 4.15 12.65 -3.09
C ILE A 111 5.33 11.95 -3.74
N ALA A 112 5.10 11.37 -4.91
CA ALA A 112 6.13 10.89 -5.82
C ALA A 112 6.05 11.63 -7.16
N ASP A 113 7.07 11.41 -8.00
CA ASP A 113 7.13 11.94 -9.36
C ASP A 113 5.86 11.62 -10.18
N GLU A 114 5.44 12.55 -11.04
CA GLU A 114 4.24 12.40 -11.88
C GLU A 114 4.29 11.18 -12.81
N HIS A 115 5.49 10.77 -13.24
CA HIS A 115 5.65 9.68 -14.19
C HIS A 115 5.59 8.30 -13.54
N LEU A 116 5.40 8.16 -12.22
CA LEU A 116 5.36 6.87 -11.53
C LEU A 116 4.37 5.87 -12.16
N ASN A 117 4.92 4.77 -12.68
CA ASN A 117 4.22 3.62 -13.24
C ASN A 117 4.95 2.30 -12.95
N LEU A 118 4.34 1.18 -13.34
CA LEU A 118 4.89 -0.16 -13.07
C LEU A 118 6.21 -0.41 -13.83
N ALA A 119 6.40 0.20 -15.00
CA ALA A 119 7.63 0.08 -15.78
C ALA A 119 8.81 0.96 -15.29
N ASN A 120 8.55 1.97 -14.46
CA ASN A 120 9.55 2.96 -14.02
C ASN A 120 9.60 3.24 -12.50
N PHE A 121 8.89 2.46 -11.69
CA PHE A 121 8.87 2.61 -10.22
C PHE A 121 10.28 2.64 -9.58
N ASP A 122 11.28 2.04 -10.22
CA ASP A 122 12.68 1.98 -9.81
C ASP A 122 13.58 3.00 -10.51
N LYS A 123 13.00 4.03 -11.12
CA LYS A 123 13.70 5.10 -11.84
C LYS A 123 13.27 6.50 -11.42
N VAL A 124 12.11 6.63 -10.78
CA VAL A 124 11.53 7.92 -10.38
C VAL A 124 11.80 8.25 -8.92
N ASP A 125 11.91 9.54 -8.63
CA ASP A 125 12.11 10.05 -7.28
C ASP A 125 10.80 10.13 -6.49
N GLY A 126 10.94 10.21 -5.17
CA GLY A 126 9.91 10.70 -4.27
C GLY A 126 10.10 12.20 -4.08
N ASN A 127 9.14 12.86 -3.45
CA ASN A 127 9.27 14.26 -3.08
C ASN A 127 9.26 14.41 -1.56
N MET A 128 8.10 14.14 -0.96
CA MET A 128 7.89 14.34 0.48
C MET A 128 6.73 13.52 1.04
N LEU A 129 6.78 13.35 2.36
CA LEU A 129 5.69 12.87 3.21
C LEU A 129 5.30 14.01 4.16
N TYR A 130 4.01 14.31 4.23
CA TYR A 130 3.50 15.34 5.12
C TYR A 130 2.10 14.97 5.62
N GLN A 131 1.63 15.72 6.61
CA GLN A 131 0.29 15.63 7.16
C GLN A 131 -0.44 16.92 6.80
N GLU A 132 -1.59 16.82 6.12
CA GLU A 132 -2.41 18.00 5.85
C GLU A 132 -2.91 18.59 7.17
N GLY A 133 -2.76 19.90 7.31
CA GLY A 133 -3.30 20.65 8.44
C GLY A 133 -4.55 21.44 8.04
N LYS A 134 -5.13 22.13 9.02
CA LYS A 134 -6.26 23.04 8.75
C LYS A 134 -5.78 24.33 8.09
N ASP A 135 -4.70 24.90 8.63
CA ASP A 135 -4.17 26.20 8.18
C ASP A 135 -2.78 26.06 7.54
N THR A 136 -1.99 25.09 8.01
CA THR A 136 -0.64 24.81 7.48
C THR A 136 -0.34 23.32 7.51
N ASP A 137 0.32 22.83 6.46
CA ASP A 137 0.76 21.45 6.37
C ASP A 137 1.99 21.17 7.23
N ASN A 138 2.01 20.00 7.88
CA ASN A 138 3.14 19.56 8.67
C ASN A 138 4.02 18.60 7.88
N ILE A 139 5.17 19.08 7.40
CA ILE A 139 6.14 18.27 6.66
C ILE A 139 6.84 17.28 7.61
N ILE A 140 6.64 15.99 7.36
CA ILE A 140 7.25 14.91 8.17
C ILE A 140 8.68 14.63 7.65
N ILE A 141 8.84 14.54 6.33
CA ILE A 141 10.13 14.36 5.67
C ILE A 141 10.04 14.82 4.20
N LYS A 142 11.12 15.42 3.67
CA LYS A 142 11.21 15.92 2.28
C LYS A 142 12.57 15.62 1.67
N TYR A 143 12.74 15.94 0.39
CA TYR A 143 13.95 15.68 -0.42
C TYR A 143 14.22 14.18 -0.58
N CYS A 144 13.21 13.45 -1.04
CA CYS A 144 13.22 11.99 -1.11
C CYS A 144 13.73 11.44 -2.46
N GLY A 145 15.04 11.43 -2.67
CA GLY A 145 15.62 10.81 -3.87
C GLY A 145 15.59 9.28 -3.85
N LEU A 146 15.46 8.64 -5.00
CA LEU A 146 15.46 7.19 -5.15
C LEU A 146 16.77 6.56 -4.68
N ASN A 147 16.68 5.54 -3.83
CA ASN A 147 17.79 4.66 -3.51
C ASN A 147 17.77 3.40 -4.39
N LYS A 148 18.31 3.51 -5.61
CA LYS A 148 18.32 2.43 -6.63
C LYS A 148 18.85 1.09 -6.08
N LYS A 149 19.94 1.14 -5.31
CA LYS A 149 20.57 -0.07 -4.75
C LYS A 149 19.68 -0.77 -3.71
N ALA A 150 19.02 -0.01 -2.84
CA ALA A 150 18.13 -0.58 -1.84
C ALA A 150 16.83 -1.08 -2.50
N THR A 151 16.25 -0.32 -3.42
CA THR A 151 15.07 -0.71 -4.21
C THR A 151 15.31 -2.01 -4.98
N ALA A 152 16.42 -2.13 -5.70
CA ALA A 152 16.75 -3.35 -6.46
C ALA A 152 16.89 -4.59 -5.57
N LYS A 153 17.29 -4.44 -4.29
CA LYS A 153 17.36 -5.58 -3.35
C LYS A 153 15.98 -6.08 -2.92
N LEU A 154 14.95 -5.22 -2.90
CA LEU A 154 13.62 -5.56 -2.41
C LEU A 154 12.69 -6.15 -3.49
N ASN A 155 13.07 -6.09 -4.77
CA ASN A 155 12.24 -6.52 -5.91
C ASN A 155 12.95 -7.55 -6.80
N LYS A 156 13.85 -8.36 -6.21
CA LYS A 156 14.45 -9.50 -6.90
C LYS A 156 13.49 -10.68 -6.96
#